data_AF-A0A940FMA2-F1
#
_entry.id   AF-A0A940FMA2-F1
#
_cell.length_a   1.000
_cell.length_b   1.000
_cell.length_c   1.000
_cell.angle_alpha   90.00
_cell.angle_beta   90.00
_cell.angle_gamma   90.00
#
_symmetry.space_group_name_H-M   'P 1'
#
loop_
_entity.id
_entity.type
_entity.pdbx_description
1 polymer ?
#
loop_
_entity_poly.entity_id
_entity_poly.type
_entity_poly.pdbx_seq_one_letter_code
_entity_poly.pdbx_strand_id
1 'polypeptide(L)'
;LLSKSTLITGSVKINNSILVPGQAFTNKVTTTDISQDIAWRKGLFNFNKQSLEEVMRQLSRWYDIDIIYKTPIPKIDFYGKVQRSLNLNDVLEVLSGMGVKFEIKEGRKLEVSKA
;
A
#
# COMPACT_ATOMS: atom_id res chain seq x y z
N LEU A 1 -10.84 -21.15 20.62
CA LEU A 1 -10.62 -19.82 20.02
C LEU A 1 -10.89 -19.92 18.53
N LEU A 2 -11.86 -19.18 18.00
CA LEU A 2 -12.14 -19.15 16.55
C LEU A 2 -11.31 -18.02 15.94
N SER A 3 -10.21 -18.37 15.28
CA SER A 3 -9.43 -17.43 14.46
C SER A 3 -10.06 -17.32 13.07
N LYS A 4 -10.58 -16.15 12.70
CA LYS A 4 -11.06 -15.85 11.34
C LYS A 4 -9.91 -15.24 10.54
N SER A 5 -9.61 -15.81 9.37
CA SER A 5 -8.61 -15.28 8.44
C SER A 5 -9.27 -15.08 7.07
N THR A 6 -9.25 -13.85 6.55
CA THR A 6 -9.78 -13.50 5.22
C THR A 6 -8.62 -13.26 4.26
N LEU A 7 -8.68 -13.83 3.05
CA LEU A 7 -7.65 -13.70 2.02
C LEU A 7 -7.99 -12.59 1.02
N ILE A 8 -7.05 -11.67 0.79
CA ILE A 8 -7.26 -10.50 -0.09
C ILE A 8 -6.59 -10.70 -1.47
N THR A 9 -5.45 -11.40 -1.56
CA THR A 9 -4.82 -11.84 -2.82
C THR A 9 -4.01 -13.13 -2.62
N GLY A 10 -3.89 -13.95 -3.66
CA GLY A 10 -3.19 -15.26 -3.62
C GLY A 10 -4.12 -16.44 -3.35
N SER A 11 -3.56 -17.60 -3.04
CA SER A 11 -4.30 -18.78 -2.59
C SER A 11 -3.67 -19.34 -1.31
N VAL A 12 -4.50 -19.65 -0.32
CA VAL A 12 -4.04 -20.25 0.94
C VAL A 12 -4.66 -21.64 1.04
N LYS A 13 -3.81 -22.65 1.23
CA LYS A 13 -4.25 -24.01 1.48
C LYS A 13 -4.48 -24.20 2.99
N ILE A 14 -5.72 -24.46 3.37
CA ILE A 14 -6.09 -24.85 4.74
C ILE A 14 -6.65 -26.26 4.65
N ASN A 15 -5.97 -27.23 5.26
CA ASN A 15 -6.21 -28.67 5.07
C ASN A 15 -6.15 -29.05 3.56
N ASN A 16 -7.13 -29.80 3.05
CA ASN A 16 -7.26 -30.16 1.63
C ASN A 16 -8.01 -29.10 0.79
N SER A 17 -8.36 -27.95 1.36
CA SER A 17 -9.13 -26.92 0.68
C SER A 17 -8.26 -25.73 0.27
N ILE A 18 -8.45 -25.25 -0.96
CA ILE A 18 -7.83 -24.03 -1.48
C ILE A 18 -8.82 -22.88 -1.28
N LEU A 19 -8.42 -21.87 -0.51
CA LEU A 19 -9.16 -20.62 -0.42
C LEU A 19 -8.69 -19.65 -1.50
N VAL A 20 -9.65 -19.07 -2.21
CA VAL A 20 -9.44 -17.95 -3.13
C VAL A 20 -10.04 -16.65 -2.55
N PRO A 21 -9.67 -15.46 -3.05
CA PRO A 21 -10.24 -14.20 -2.57
C PRO A 21 -11.78 -14.23 -2.58
N GLY A 22 -12.40 -13.74 -1.51
CA GLY A 22 -13.86 -13.82 -1.32
C GLY A 22 -14.36 -15.01 -0.49
N GLN A 23 -13.45 -15.92 -0.10
CA GLN A 23 -13.77 -17.07 0.72
C GLN A 23 -13.14 -16.97 2.11
N ALA A 24 -13.85 -17.46 3.12
CA ALA A 24 -13.36 -17.63 4.48
C ALA A 24 -13.56 -19.08 4.93
N PHE A 25 -12.70 -19.56 5.82
CA PHE A 25 -12.83 -20.89 6.42
C PHE A 25 -13.26 -20.79 7.89
N THR A 26 -14.45 -21.34 8.18
CA THR A 26 -14.94 -21.54 9.55
C THR A 26 -15.51 -22.96 9.62
N ASN A 27 -14.67 -23.96 9.86
CA ASN A 27 -14.96 -25.42 9.77
C ASN A 27 -15.39 -25.93 8.38
N LYS A 28 -15.90 -25.07 7.49
CA LYS A 28 -16.16 -25.28 6.05
C LYS A 28 -15.86 -23.99 5.29
N VAL A 29 -15.68 -24.09 3.97
CA VAL A 29 -15.49 -22.93 3.10
C VAL A 29 -16.83 -22.22 2.90
N THR A 30 -16.88 -20.92 3.17
CA THR A 30 -18.06 -20.08 2.93
C THR A 30 -17.66 -18.83 2.15
N THR A 31 -18.54 -18.40 1.24
CA THR A 31 -18.47 -17.07 0.63
C THR A 31 -18.71 -16.01 1.69
N THR A 32 -17.79 -15.05 1.82
CA THR A 32 -17.94 -13.90 2.72
C THR A 32 -17.99 -12.64 1.89
N ASP A 33 -18.77 -11.66 2.32
CA ASP A 33 -18.76 -10.34 1.72
C ASP A 33 -17.44 -9.63 2.07
N ILE A 34 -16.46 -9.75 1.17
CA ILE A 34 -15.16 -9.09 1.26
C ILE A 34 -15.27 -7.57 1.08
N SER A 35 -16.42 -7.02 0.67
CA SER A 35 -16.56 -5.59 0.44
C SER A 35 -16.39 -4.77 1.73
N GLN A 36 -16.82 -5.31 2.87
CA GLN A 36 -16.58 -4.77 4.22
C GLN A 36 -15.09 -4.86 4.60
N ASP A 37 -14.45 -6.01 4.34
CA ASP A 37 -13.03 -6.23 4.61
C ASP A 37 -12.10 -5.44 3.66
N ILE A 38 -12.61 -4.94 2.53
CA ILE A 38 -11.89 -4.07 1.57
C ILE A 38 -12.25 -2.59 1.77
N ALA A 39 -13.34 -2.26 2.48
CA ALA A 39 -13.82 -0.89 2.63
C ALA A 39 -12.77 0.07 3.23
N TRP A 40 -11.91 -0.42 4.14
CA TRP A 40 -10.82 0.37 4.72
C TRP A 40 -9.75 0.79 3.69
N ARG A 41 -9.65 0.09 2.54
CA ARG A 41 -8.79 0.47 1.40
C ARG A 41 -9.38 1.56 0.51
N LYS A 42 -10.68 1.87 0.61
CA LYS A 42 -11.35 2.88 -0.23
C LYS A 42 -11.08 4.33 0.19
N GLY A 43 -10.19 4.55 1.16
CA GLY A 43 -9.81 5.88 1.62
C GLY A 43 -8.93 6.65 0.63
N LEU A 44 -8.67 7.91 0.96
CA LEU A 44 -7.73 8.75 0.22
C LEU A 44 -6.48 9.02 1.07
N PHE A 45 -5.32 9.04 0.43
CA PHE A 45 -4.23 9.87 0.91
C PHE A 45 -4.60 11.34 0.66
N ASN A 46 -4.37 12.19 1.65
CA ASN A 46 -4.55 13.63 1.52
C ASN A 46 -3.19 14.29 1.67
N PHE A 47 -2.62 14.70 0.55
CA PHE A 47 -1.30 15.31 0.48
C PHE A 47 -1.37 16.83 0.46
N ASN A 48 -2.50 17.45 0.78
CA ASN A 48 -2.64 18.91 0.73
C ASN A 48 -1.61 19.61 1.64
N LYS A 49 -0.62 20.29 1.03
CA LYS A 49 0.47 21.00 1.71
C LYS A 49 1.26 20.08 2.65
N GLN A 50 1.65 18.91 2.14
CA GLN A 50 2.48 17.97 2.87
C GLN A 50 3.88 17.88 2.28
N SER A 51 4.88 17.92 3.15
CA SER A 51 6.28 17.76 2.77
C SER A 51 6.56 16.34 2.24
N LEU A 52 7.64 16.20 1.46
CA LEU A 52 8.14 14.90 1.02
C LEU A 52 8.29 13.89 2.16
N GLU A 53 8.79 14.32 3.32
CA GLU A 53 8.95 13.46 4.50
C GLU A 53 7.60 12.95 5.02
N GLU A 54 6.58 13.81 5.08
CA GLU A 54 5.24 13.43 5.55
C GLU A 54 4.52 12.49 4.58
N VAL A 55 4.69 12.71 3.28
CA VAL A 55 4.16 11.81 2.23
C VAL A 55 4.86 10.46 2.33
N MET A 56 6.19 10.42 2.35
CA MET A 56 6.95 9.16 2.43
C MET A 56 6.64 8.38 3.71
N ARG A 57 6.45 9.05 4.86
CA ARG A 57 6.02 8.42 6.11
C ARG A 57 4.65 7.73 5.98
N GLN A 58 3.72 8.33 5.25
CA GLN A 58 2.42 7.71 4.99
C GLN A 58 2.54 6.50 4.06
N LEU A 59 3.33 6.61 2.99
CA LEU A 59 3.55 5.50 2.07
C LEU A 59 4.27 4.33 2.74
N SER A 60 5.29 4.60 3.55
CA SER A 60 6.01 3.60 4.35
C SER A 60 5.06 2.75 5.19
N ARG A 61 4.14 3.39 5.93
CA ARG A 61 3.16 2.70 6.76
C ARG A 61 2.11 1.93 5.96
N TRP A 62 1.69 2.47 4.81
CA TRP A 62 0.61 1.88 4.03
C TRP A 62 1.06 0.69 3.19
N TYR A 63 2.26 0.78 2.62
CA TYR A 63 2.83 -0.25 1.73
C TYR A 63 3.85 -1.14 2.42
N ASP A 64 4.13 -0.92 3.71
CA ASP A 64 5.10 -1.67 4.50
C ASP A 64 6.50 -1.67 3.83
N ILE A 65 7.01 -0.45 3.58
CA ILE A 65 8.28 -0.18 2.90
C ILE A 65 9.21 0.70 3.75
N ASP A 66 10.51 0.46 3.62
CA ASP A 66 11.58 1.28 4.20
C ASP A 66 11.96 2.41 3.26
N ILE A 67 12.13 3.63 3.78
CA ILE A 67 12.51 4.80 2.97
C ILE A 67 13.99 5.08 3.12
N ILE A 68 14.69 5.21 1.99
CA ILE A 68 16.11 5.56 1.91
C ILE A 68 16.24 6.90 1.20
N TYR A 69 16.70 7.92 1.92
CA TYR A 69 16.91 9.25 1.36
C TYR A 69 18.34 9.40 0.83
N LYS A 70 18.48 9.79 -0.44
CA LYS A 70 19.75 10.27 -1.00
C LYS A 70 19.86 11.77 -0.85
N THR A 71 21.02 12.22 -0.36
CA THR A 71 21.34 13.63 -0.24
C THR A 71 21.74 14.23 -1.59
N PRO A 72 21.34 15.47 -1.91
CA PRO A 72 20.45 16.33 -1.13
C PRO A 72 18.98 15.92 -1.25
N ILE A 73 18.23 16.03 -0.15
CA ILE A 73 16.80 15.74 -0.12
C ILE A 73 16.03 16.91 -0.76
N PRO A 74 15.15 16.66 -1.74
CA PRO A 74 14.30 17.69 -2.33
C PRO A 74 13.36 18.31 -1.30
N LYS A 75 13.37 19.64 -1.19
CA LYS A 75 12.40 20.39 -0.38
C LYS A 75 11.19 20.72 -1.22
N ILE A 76 10.21 19.82 -1.22
CA ILE A 76 8.97 19.98 -1.97
C ILE A 76 7.75 19.69 -1.09
N ASP A 77 6.68 20.39 -1.41
CA ASP A 77 5.35 20.15 -0.88
C ASP A 77 4.47 19.54 -1.97
N PHE A 78 3.77 18.48 -1.61
CA PHE A 78 2.74 17.86 -2.42
C PHE A 78 1.39 18.53 -2.17
N TYR A 79 0.48 18.35 -3.11
CA TYR A 79 -0.89 18.84 -3.04
C TYR A 79 -1.84 17.83 -3.68
N GLY A 80 -3.09 17.81 -3.23
CA GLY A 80 -4.14 16.95 -3.78
C GLY A 80 -4.38 15.68 -2.98
N LYS A 81 -5.08 14.74 -3.61
CA LYS A 81 -5.52 13.49 -3.00
C LYS A 81 -5.29 12.32 -3.93
N VAL A 82 -4.90 11.18 -3.39
CA VAL A 82 -4.61 9.95 -4.15
C VAL A 82 -5.40 8.81 -3.54
N GLN A 83 -6.02 7.95 -4.37
CA GLN A 83 -6.77 6.81 -3.84
C GLN A 83 -5.83 5.81 -3.19
N ARG A 84 -6.16 5.33 -1.98
CA ARG A 84 -5.38 4.31 -1.27
C ARG A 84 -5.49 2.91 -1.88
N SER A 85 -6.45 2.73 -2.79
CA SER A 85 -6.64 1.52 -3.58
C SER A 85 -5.59 1.35 -4.69
N LEU A 86 -4.89 2.42 -5.08
CA LEU A 86 -3.81 2.33 -6.07
C LEU A 86 -2.66 1.49 -5.54
N ASN A 87 -1.90 0.89 -6.45
CA ASN A 87 -0.66 0.22 -6.08
C ASN A 87 0.46 1.26 -5.88
N LEU A 88 1.56 0.86 -5.23
CA LEU A 88 2.66 1.78 -4.93
C LEU A 88 3.24 2.43 -6.19
N ASN A 89 3.42 1.69 -7.29
CA ASN A 89 3.98 2.23 -8.53
C ASN A 89 3.10 3.34 -9.10
N ASP A 90 1.79 3.13 -9.15
CA ASP A 90 0.85 4.16 -9.64
C ASP A 90 0.92 5.43 -8.77
N VAL A 91 1.02 5.26 -7.44
CA VAL A 91 1.17 6.41 -6.53
C VAL A 91 2.50 7.13 -6.78
N LEU A 92 3.60 6.40 -6.94
CA LEU A 92 4.92 6.98 -7.21
C LEU A 92 4.97 7.69 -8.56
N GLU A 93 4.27 7.18 -9.58
CA GLU A 93 4.13 7.83 -10.88
C GLU A 93 3.38 9.16 -10.74
N VAL A 94 2.29 9.21 -9.98
CA VAL A 94 1.55 10.46 -9.70
C VAL A 94 2.40 11.48 -8.95
N LEU A 95 3.28 11.01 -8.05
CA LEU A 95 4.20 11.88 -7.30
C LEU A 95 5.45 12.27 -8.12
N SER A 96 5.77 11.50 -9.16
CA SER A 96 6.87 11.80 -10.07
C SER A 96 6.52 13.03 -10.91
N GLY A 97 7.52 13.86 -11.21
CA GLY A 97 7.32 15.13 -11.95
C GLY A 97 7.47 16.39 -11.10
N MET A 98 7.55 16.27 -9.76
CA MET A 98 7.86 17.39 -8.86
C MET A 98 9.37 17.53 -8.55
N GLY A 99 10.23 17.02 -9.44
CA GLY A 99 11.70 17.04 -9.26
C GLY A 99 12.23 16.00 -8.26
N VAL A 100 11.45 14.95 -8.00
CA VAL A 100 11.82 13.80 -7.16
C VAL A 100 11.83 12.54 -8.01
N LYS A 101 12.86 11.73 -7.80
CA LYS A 101 13.00 10.40 -8.37
C LYS A 101 12.79 9.35 -7.28
N PHE A 102 12.06 8.31 -7.65
CA PHE A 102 11.74 7.18 -6.80
C PHE A 102 12.31 5.90 -7.45
N GLU A 103 12.96 5.06 -6.66
CA GLU A 103 13.47 3.77 -7.15
C GLU A 103 13.23 2.68 -6.12
N ILE A 104 12.49 1.64 -6.51
CA ILE A 104 12.28 0.47 -5.66
C ILE A 104 13.54 -0.40 -5.70
N LYS A 105 14.08 -0.70 -4.52
CA LYS A 105 15.23 -1.57 -4.30
C LYS A 105 14.77 -2.91 -3.71
N GLU A 106 15.70 -3.86 -3.62
CA GLU A 106 15.45 -5.13 -2.96
C GLU A 106 15.04 -4.94 -1.49
N GLY A 107 14.28 -5.90 -0.95
CA GLY A 107 13.93 -5.91 0.48
C GLY A 107 12.95 -4.81 0.91
N ARG A 108 11.95 -4.48 0.07
CA ARG A 108 10.90 -3.47 0.36
C ARG A 108 11.45 -2.07 0.64
N LYS A 109 12.56 -1.71 0.00
CA LYS A 109 13.20 -0.41 0.15
C LYS A 109 12.80 0.52 -0.99
N LEU A 110 12.45 1.75 -0.67
CA LEU A 110 12.20 2.82 -1.63
C LEU A 110 13.28 3.88 -1.47
N GLU A 111 14.11 4.03 -2.50
CA GLU A 111 15.07 5.12 -2.59
C GLU A 111 14.39 6.39 -3.11
N VAL A 112 14.64 7.51 -2.43
CA VAL A 112 14.12 8.83 -2.76
C VAL A 112 15.30 9.76 -3.00
N SER A 113 15.38 10.35 -4.20
CA SER A 113 16.43 11.28 -4.57
C SER A 113 15.87 12.47 -5.33
N LYS A 114 16.69 13.52 -5.49
CA LYS A 114 16.42 14.54 -6.49
C LYS A 114 16.42 13.92 -7.88
N ALA A 115 15.48 14.31 -8.74
CA ALA A 115 15.45 13.94 -10.15
C ALA A 115 16.58 14.63 -10.93
#